data_AF-A0AAD5W2T2-F1
#
_entry.id   AF-A0AAD5W2T2-F1
#
_cell.length_a   1.000
_cell.length_b   1.000
_cell.length_c   1.000
_cell.angle_alpha   90.00
_cell.angle_beta   90.00
_cell.angle_gamma   90.00
#
_symmetry.space_group_name_H-M   'P 1'
#
loop_
_entity.id
_entity.type
_entity.pdbx_description
1 polymer ?
#
loop_
_entity_poly.entity_id
_entity_poly.type
_entity_poly.pdbx_seq_one_letter_code
_entity_poly.pdbx_strand_id
1 'polypeptide(L)'
;MAEPQVQRDTEYYFAFRTFKVGDAVFRVPRHLFLMPNAKIEPVPKSDGTGDDLVQLGDEIKKDDFLQLLRAVYPREYNNPETLSQSQWQAVLRLSKIFGMDDVSQKAARNLKDIFFAGDPVDGLTCAKENKLDDWIAPLINKIVQKKRELTEEELEKVGVPLAMKIAWALGKAGTPMRESAESDSASPPSPSRGKEGSAITRVFESSVDCGANLLNYATSPRRDPEYYFSFRTFQVEDTLFRVPKHLFLLPNASVQPVPLGTDNEDDMVVFGSDIKKDEFLQFLRAVYPRHYNTPEVLTTDQWQAVFRLSRTFGMDDLRTRAANELKEVFFSGDPMEGLLCAKDNGLEDWISPLIAKLIEADRDPTDEWEQLGPVLGRRIARAQGAAGSNRV
;
A
#
# COMPACT_ATOMS: atom_id res chain seq x y z
N MET A 1 10.67 -12.94 -45.87
CA MET A 1 10.28 -13.32 -44.50
C MET A 1 10.05 -12.02 -43.75
N ALA A 2 8.83 -11.76 -43.29
CA ALA A 2 8.56 -10.57 -42.49
C ALA A 2 9.24 -10.74 -41.13
N GLU A 3 10.00 -9.75 -40.67
CA GLU A 3 10.48 -9.72 -39.28
C GLU A 3 9.26 -9.82 -38.35
N PRO A 4 9.29 -10.66 -37.30
CA PRO A 4 8.20 -10.70 -36.34
C PRO A 4 8.02 -9.30 -35.74
N GLN A 5 6.84 -8.71 -35.96
CA GLN A 5 6.53 -7.40 -35.41
C GLN A 5 6.35 -7.52 -33.91
N VAL A 6 7.34 -7.04 -33.17
CA VAL A 6 7.25 -6.99 -31.70
C VAL A 6 6.25 -5.92 -31.30
N GLN A 7 5.24 -6.28 -30.51
CA GLN A 7 4.17 -5.39 -30.06
C GLN A 7 4.44 -4.88 -28.64
N ARG A 8 4.06 -3.64 -28.34
CA ARG A 8 4.08 -3.11 -26.97
C ARG A 8 2.87 -3.62 -26.20
N ASP A 9 3.09 -4.12 -24.99
CA ASP A 9 1.99 -4.49 -24.11
C ASP A 9 1.12 -3.28 -23.76
N THR A 10 -0.19 -3.47 -23.71
CA THR A 10 -1.15 -2.38 -23.45
C THR A 10 -1.28 -2.05 -21.96
N GLU A 11 -0.94 -2.99 -21.08
CA GLU A 11 -1.07 -2.82 -19.63
C GLU A 11 0.26 -2.36 -19.00
N TYR A 12 1.36 -2.99 -19.41
CA TYR A 12 2.68 -2.86 -18.79
C TYR A 12 3.75 -2.35 -19.76
N TYR A 13 3.43 -1.30 -20.52
CA TYR A 13 4.40 -0.48 -21.24
C TYR A 13 4.38 0.94 -20.68
N PHE A 14 5.07 1.15 -19.56
CA PHE A 14 4.97 2.41 -18.83
C PHE A 14 5.73 3.56 -19.51
N ALA A 15 5.21 4.77 -19.27
CA ALA A 15 5.88 6.03 -19.54
C ALA A 15 6.16 6.74 -18.22
N PHE A 16 7.23 7.54 -18.16
CA PHE A 16 7.52 8.33 -16.98
C PHE A 16 6.74 9.65 -17.00
N ARG A 17 6.60 10.23 -15.80
CA ARG A 17 6.28 11.62 -15.60
C ARG A 17 7.33 12.18 -14.65
N THR A 18 7.79 13.39 -14.95
CA THR A 18 8.80 14.06 -14.14
C THR A 18 8.13 15.15 -13.31
N PHE A 19 8.30 15.12 -11.99
CA PHE A 19 7.78 16.14 -11.08
C PHE A 19 8.93 16.97 -10.52
N LYS A 20 8.75 18.29 -10.46
CA LYS A 20 9.64 19.19 -9.72
C LYS A 20 8.92 19.67 -8.46
N VAL A 21 9.53 19.44 -7.30
CA VAL A 21 8.99 19.83 -5.99
C VAL A 21 10.11 20.51 -5.21
N GLY A 22 9.99 21.82 -4.99
CA GLY A 22 11.07 22.64 -4.46
C GLY A 22 12.33 22.57 -5.35
N ASP A 23 13.44 22.14 -4.78
CA ASP A 23 14.75 22.00 -5.43
C ASP A 23 15.00 20.60 -6.02
N ALA A 24 14.08 19.65 -5.83
CA ALA A 24 14.23 18.26 -6.22
C ALA A 24 13.38 17.86 -7.43
N VAL A 25 13.87 16.90 -8.21
CA VAL A 25 13.17 16.30 -9.36
C VAL A 25 12.98 14.81 -9.15
N PHE A 26 11.72 14.39 -9.31
CA PHE A 26 11.26 13.02 -9.18
C PHE A 26 10.86 12.49 -10.56
N ARG A 27 11.26 11.26 -10.90
CA ARG A 27 10.88 10.60 -12.16
C ARG A 27 10.20 9.27 -11.84
N VAL A 28 8.89 9.22 -12.08
CA VAL A 28 8.02 8.11 -11.62
C VAL A 28 7.05 7.67 -12.72
N PRO A 29 6.56 6.41 -12.71
CA PRO A 29 5.63 5.92 -13.73
C PRO A 29 4.33 6.73 -13.76
N ARG A 30 3.87 7.05 -14.96
CA ARG A 30 2.69 7.90 -15.18
C ARG A 30 1.36 7.24 -14.83
N HIS A 31 1.30 5.90 -14.76
CA HIS A 31 0.04 5.16 -14.67
C HIS A 31 -0.77 5.40 -13.39
N LEU A 32 -0.13 5.84 -12.29
CA LEU A 32 -0.84 6.22 -11.04
C LEU A 32 -1.10 7.73 -10.96
N PHE A 33 -0.43 8.52 -11.80
CA PHE A 33 -0.61 9.97 -11.91
C PHE A 33 -1.39 10.31 -13.19
N LEU A 34 -2.48 9.57 -13.42
CA LEU A 34 -3.52 9.98 -14.35
C LEU A 34 -4.18 11.17 -13.67
N MET A 35 -3.94 12.38 -14.16
CA MET A 35 -4.41 13.62 -13.52
C MET A 35 -5.68 14.13 -14.22
N PRO A 36 -6.86 13.50 -14.09
CA PRO A 36 -8.08 14.07 -14.67
C PRO A 36 -8.52 15.35 -13.94
N ASN A 37 -8.15 15.51 -12.66
CA ASN A 37 -8.65 16.60 -11.80
C ASN A 37 -7.58 17.56 -11.27
N ALA A 38 -6.30 17.31 -11.54
CA ALA A 38 -5.24 18.17 -11.03
C ALA A 38 -5.19 19.46 -11.86
N LYS A 39 -5.43 20.61 -11.22
CA LYS A 39 -5.17 21.96 -11.77
C LYS A 39 -3.66 22.22 -11.87
N ILE A 40 -2.92 21.27 -12.40
CA ILE A 40 -1.47 21.32 -12.49
C ILE A 40 -1.16 21.28 -13.98
N GLU A 41 -0.92 22.47 -14.53
CA GLU A 41 -0.61 22.61 -15.95
C GLU A 41 0.76 21.95 -16.23
N PRO A 42 0.82 21.00 -17.18
CA PRO A 42 2.11 20.49 -17.62
C PRO A 42 2.89 21.64 -18.26
N VAL A 43 4.16 21.80 -17.89
CA VAL A 43 5.05 22.72 -18.61
C VAL A 43 5.46 22.01 -19.90
N PRO A 44 5.06 22.51 -21.09
CA PRO A 44 5.46 21.88 -22.34
C PRO A 44 6.97 22.02 -22.51
N LYS A 45 7.65 20.89 -22.73
CA LYS A 45 9.02 20.91 -23.26
C LYS A 45 8.95 21.20 -24.77
N SER A 46 9.86 22.05 -25.24
CA SER A 46 9.97 22.49 -26.64
C SER A 46 10.45 21.41 -27.63
N ASP A 47 10.83 20.21 -27.18
CA ASP A 47 11.72 19.35 -27.98
C ASP A 47 11.16 17.96 -28.32
N GLY A 48 9.83 17.77 -28.29
CA GLY A 48 9.15 16.61 -28.90
C GLY A 48 9.50 15.20 -28.37
N THR A 49 10.41 15.09 -27.40
CA THR A 49 10.87 13.83 -26.82
C THR A 49 10.36 13.76 -25.38
N GLY A 50 9.27 12.99 -25.22
CA GLY A 50 8.38 13.04 -24.07
C GLY A 50 9.04 12.73 -22.74
N ASP A 51 9.00 13.72 -21.86
CA ASP A 51 8.84 13.57 -20.41
C ASP A 51 8.25 14.91 -19.93
N ASP A 52 6.92 14.98 -19.84
CA ASP A 52 6.18 16.16 -19.36
C ASP A 52 6.70 16.53 -17.96
N LEU A 53 7.36 17.69 -17.84
CA LEU A 53 7.78 18.20 -16.54
C LEU A 53 6.58 18.89 -15.89
N VAL A 54 6.22 18.40 -14.71
CA VAL A 54 5.13 18.95 -13.91
C VAL A 54 5.74 19.64 -12.71
N GLN A 55 5.57 20.95 -12.60
CA GLN A 55 6.01 21.70 -11.44
C GLN A 55 4.87 21.75 -10.42
N LEU A 56 5.10 21.20 -9.23
CA LEU A 56 4.16 21.30 -8.13
C LEU A 56 4.33 22.65 -7.43
N GLY A 57 3.23 23.23 -6.96
CA GLY A 57 3.27 24.49 -6.24
C GLY A 57 3.87 24.35 -4.84
N ASP A 58 4.16 25.50 -4.21
CA ASP A 58 4.81 25.59 -2.90
C ASP A 58 3.95 25.01 -1.76
N GLU A 59 2.66 24.74 -2.01
CA GLU A 59 1.76 24.07 -1.08
C GLU A 59 2.09 22.58 -0.86
N ILE A 60 2.84 21.96 -1.77
CA ILE A 60 3.31 20.58 -1.66
C ILE A 60 4.77 20.58 -1.22
N LYS A 61 4.99 20.20 0.04
CA LYS A 61 6.35 20.01 0.56
C LYS A 61 6.99 18.77 -0.06
N LYS A 62 8.30 18.84 -0.30
CA LYS A 62 9.11 17.72 -0.78
C LYS A 62 8.94 16.47 0.08
N ASP A 63 9.00 16.62 1.41
CA ASP A 63 8.90 15.49 2.33
C ASP A 63 7.54 14.80 2.28
N ASP A 64 6.45 15.57 2.15
CA ASP A 64 5.09 15.03 2.00
C ASP A 64 4.96 14.24 0.70
N PHE A 65 5.50 14.78 -0.40
CA PHE A 65 5.51 14.10 -1.69
C PHE A 65 6.32 12.79 -1.65
N LEU A 66 7.44 12.78 -0.94
CA LEU A 66 8.24 11.57 -0.71
C LEU A 66 7.41 10.49 0.00
N GLN A 67 6.58 10.85 0.98
CA GLN A 67 5.72 9.86 1.67
C GLN A 67 4.68 9.26 0.74
N LEU A 68 4.09 10.07 -0.15
CA LEU A 68 3.21 9.57 -1.19
C LEU A 68 3.95 8.55 -2.07
N LEU A 69 5.16 8.88 -2.52
CA LEU A 69 5.96 7.97 -3.34
C LEU A 69 6.34 6.69 -2.60
N ARG A 70 6.64 6.75 -1.30
CA ARG A 70 6.89 5.56 -0.45
C ARG A 70 5.66 4.66 -0.32
N ALA A 71 4.48 5.26 -0.18
CA ALA A 71 3.23 4.51 -0.09
C ALA A 71 2.83 3.81 -1.41
N VAL A 72 3.19 4.42 -2.54
CA VAL A 72 2.79 4.04 -3.90
C VAL A 72 3.82 3.15 -4.59
N TYR A 73 5.10 3.48 -4.46
CA TYR A 73 6.25 2.72 -4.96
C TYR A 73 7.14 2.31 -3.78
N PRO A 74 6.74 1.27 -3.01
CA PRO A 74 7.58 0.70 -1.98
C PRO A 74 8.90 0.20 -2.57
N ARG A 75 10.00 0.40 -1.84
CA ARG A 75 11.32 -0.11 -2.23
C ARG A 75 11.48 -1.59 -1.89
N GLU A 76 10.77 -2.05 -0.86
CA GLU A 76 10.72 -3.44 -0.40
C GLU A 76 9.28 -3.95 -0.56
N TYR A 77 9.12 -5.16 -1.06
CA TYR A 77 7.82 -5.68 -1.48
C TYR A 77 6.97 -6.13 -0.27
N ASN A 78 7.55 -6.83 0.72
CA ASN A 78 6.82 -7.28 1.91
C ASN A 78 7.17 -6.51 3.19
N ASN A 79 8.22 -5.70 3.18
CA ASN A 79 8.58 -4.86 4.31
C ASN A 79 8.47 -3.37 3.93
N PRO A 80 7.28 -2.89 3.53
CA PRO A 80 7.10 -1.49 3.21
C PRO A 80 7.45 -0.67 4.46
N GLU A 81 8.25 0.39 4.27
CA GLU A 81 8.62 1.30 5.35
C GLU A 81 7.36 1.69 6.14
N THR A 82 7.38 1.45 7.46
CA THR A 82 6.26 1.80 8.33
C THR A 82 6.16 3.32 8.42
N LEU A 83 5.18 3.90 7.71
CA LEU A 83 4.93 5.33 7.77
C LEU A 83 4.27 5.70 9.12
N SER A 84 4.68 6.84 9.66
CA SER A 84 4.07 7.43 10.86
C SER A 84 2.69 8.01 10.59
N GLN A 85 1.98 8.38 11.65
CA GLN A 85 0.67 9.04 11.56
C GLN A 85 0.71 10.29 10.66
N SER A 86 1.68 11.18 10.87
CA SER A 86 1.78 12.43 10.08
C SER A 86 2.12 12.15 8.62
N GLN A 87 2.94 11.13 8.37
CA GLN A 87 3.28 10.70 7.01
C GLN A 87 2.05 10.13 6.29
N TRP A 88 1.26 9.28 6.94
CA TRP A 88 0.02 8.77 6.35
C TRP A 88 -1.04 9.86 6.13
N GLN A 89 -1.12 10.87 7.00
CA GLN A 89 -1.98 12.04 6.78
C GLN A 89 -1.55 12.83 5.53
N ALA A 90 -0.23 13.00 5.32
CA ALA A 90 0.29 13.62 4.11
C ALA A 90 -0.06 12.79 2.86
N VAL A 91 0.10 11.45 2.92
CA VAL A 91 -0.31 10.54 1.85
C VAL A 91 -1.79 10.70 1.52
N LEU A 92 -2.68 10.69 2.53
CA LEU A 92 -4.13 10.83 2.34
C LEU A 92 -4.54 12.15 1.70
N ARG A 93 -3.88 13.25 2.09
CA ARG A 93 -4.12 14.58 1.52
C ARG A 93 -3.67 14.63 0.06
N LEU A 94 -2.45 14.19 -0.22
CA LEU A 94 -1.88 14.24 -1.57
C LEU A 94 -2.60 13.27 -2.52
N SER A 95 -2.96 12.08 -2.06
CA SER A 95 -3.69 11.10 -2.87
C SER A 95 -5.02 11.66 -3.36
N LYS A 96 -5.74 12.46 -2.54
CA LYS A 96 -6.95 13.17 -2.96
C LYS A 96 -6.68 14.27 -3.99
N ILE A 97 -5.58 15.02 -3.83
CA ILE A 97 -5.18 16.07 -4.79
C ILE A 97 -4.88 15.45 -6.16
N PHE A 98 -4.19 14.32 -6.18
CA PHE A 98 -3.85 13.60 -7.41
C PHE A 98 -4.98 12.71 -7.95
N GLY A 99 -6.12 12.59 -7.25
CA GLY A 99 -7.24 11.73 -7.67
C GLY A 99 -6.95 10.23 -7.55
N MET A 100 -6.05 9.84 -6.65
CA MET A 100 -5.68 8.45 -6.36
C MET A 100 -6.61 7.87 -5.30
N ASP A 101 -7.81 7.47 -5.70
CA ASP A 101 -8.82 6.95 -4.76
C ASP A 101 -8.31 5.70 -4.03
N ASP A 102 -7.61 4.81 -4.74
CA ASP A 102 -7.10 3.58 -4.14
C ASP A 102 -6.06 3.83 -3.05
N VAL A 103 -5.13 4.76 -3.32
CA VAL A 103 -4.10 5.17 -2.38
C VAL A 103 -4.70 5.91 -1.18
N SER A 104 -5.74 6.72 -1.43
CA SER A 104 -6.49 7.43 -0.37
C SER A 104 -7.14 6.44 0.59
N GLN A 105 -7.78 5.39 0.08
CA GLN A 105 -8.38 4.35 0.91
C GLN A 105 -7.33 3.55 1.68
N LYS A 106 -6.19 3.21 1.05
CA LYS A 106 -5.06 2.55 1.73
C LYS A 106 -4.54 3.40 2.89
N ALA A 107 -4.33 4.70 2.68
CA ALA A 107 -3.90 5.63 3.72
C ALA A 107 -4.92 5.74 4.86
N ALA A 108 -6.22 5.82 4.52
CA ALA A 108 -7.30 5.83 5.50
C ALA A 108 -7.27 4.55 6.36
N ARG A 109 -7.18 3.36 5.76
CA ARG A 109 -7.12 2.09 6.52
C ARG A 109 -5.98 2.07 7.53
N ASN A 110 -4.76 2.43 7.12
CA ASN A 110 -3.59 2.49 8.01
C ASN A 110 -3.78 3.52 9.14
N LEU A 111 -4.31 4.70 8.83
CA LEU A 111 -4.63 5.71 9.85
C LEU A 111 -5.70 5.23 10.82
N LYS A 112 -6.70 4.47 10.34
CA LYS A 112 -7.74 3.89 11.19
C LYS A 112 -7.08 3.02 12.25
N ASP A 113 -6.18 2.11 11.87
CA ASP A 113 -5.52 1.23 12.85
C ASP A 113 -4.68 2.01 13.87
N ILE A 114 -3.97 3.05 13.42
CA ILE A 114 -3.18 3.94 14.29
C ILE A 114 -4.07 4.67 15.31
N PHE A 115 -5.15 5.32 14.87
CA PHE A 115 -6.06 6.07 15.75
C PHE A 115 -6.90 5.16 16.65
N PHE A 116 -7.29 4.00 16.15
CA PHE A 116 -8.03 3.01 16.93
C PHE A 116 -7.14 2.26 17.93
N ALA A 117 -5.81 2.31 17.79
CA ALA A 117 -4.89 1.95 18.88
C ALA A 117 -4.59 3.14 19.81
N GLY A 118 -4.40 4.34 19.25
CA GLY A 118 -4.00 5.57 19.94
C GLY A 118 -5.15 6.45 20.43
N ASP A 119 -5.01 7.77 20.19
CA ASP A 119 -5.96 8.79 20.64
C ASP A 119 -7.18 8.90 19.68
N PRO A 120 -8.40 8.58 20.17
CA PRO A 120 -9.60 8.70 19.36
C PRO A 120 -10.00 10.14 19.00
N VAL A 121 -9.53 11.15 19.73
CA VAL A 121 -9.84 12.57 19.46
C VAL A 121 -9.17 13.03 18.16
N ASP A 122 -7.88 12.71 17.99
CA ASP A 122 -7.15 13.01 16.76
C ASP A 122 -7.75 12.27 15.56
N GLY A 123 -8.22 11.04 15.79
CA GLY A 123 -8.96 10.26 14.79
C GLY A 123 -10.26 10.95 14.34
N LEU A 124 -10.99 11.59 15.26
CA LEU A 124 -12.22 12.32 14.94
C LEU A 124 -11.95 13.59 14.13
N THR A 125 -10.90 14.33 14.50
CA THR A 125 -10.44 15.51 13.74
C THR A 125 -10.06 15.10 12.33
N CYS A 126 -9.24 14.05 12.18
CA CYS A 126 -8.84 13.51 10.88
C CYS A 126 -10.05 13.03 10.06
N ALA A 127 -11.01 12.35 10.68
CA ALA A 127 -12.21 11.87 10.03
C ALA A 127 -13.07 13.02 9.47
N LYS A 128 -13.24 14.10 10.25
CA LYS A 128 -13.98 15.29 9.84
C LYS A 128 -13.31 16.00 8.66
N GLU A 129 -12.01 16.26 8.74
CA GLU A 129 -11.24 16.93 7.68
C GLU A 129 -11.28 16.15 6.37
N ASN A 130 -11.29 14.82 6.47
CA ASN A 130 -11.24 13.93 5.32
C ASN A 130 -12.60 13.38 4.87
N LYS A 131 -13.70 13.78 5.52
CA LYS A 131 -15.07 13.27 5.28
C LYS A 131 -15.16 11.75 5.37
N LEU A 132 -14.55 11.16 6.40
CA LEU A 132 -14.55 9.73 6.69
C LEU A 132 -15.65 9.41 7.71
N ASP A 133 -16.91 9.49 7.28
CA ASP A 133 -18.07 9.40 8.18
C ASP A 133 -18.15 8.08 8.97
N ASP A 134 -17.69 6.98 8.36
CA ASP A 134 -17.66 5.63 8.96
C ASP A 134 -16.78 5.52 10.21
N TRP A 135 -15.88 6.49 10.45
CA TRP A 135 -15.00 6.49 11.62
C TRP A 135 -15.64 7.16 12.82
N ILE A 136 -16.59 8.07 12.59
CA ILE A 136 -17.11 8.97 13.62
C ILE A 136 -17.80 8.18 14.73
N ALA A 137 -18.76 7.30 14.39
CA ALA A 137 -19.51 6.56 15.39
C ALA A 137 -18.64 5.58 16.21
N PRO A 138 -17.76 4.75 15.61
CA PRO A 138 -16.88 3.88 16.37
C PRO A 138 -15.90 4.64 17.29
N LEU A 139 -15.37 5.79 16.85
CA LEU A 139 -14.45 6.59 17.68
C LEU A 139 -15.17 7.24 18.86
N ILE A 140 -16.38 7.77 18.68
CA ILE A 140 -17.21 8.28 19.78
C ILE A 140 -17.49 7.17 20.79
N ASN A 141 -17.87 5.97 20.32
CA ASN A 141 -18.10 4.81 21.21
C ASN A 141 -16.86 4.47 22.03
N LYS A 142 -15.66 4.51 21.43
CA LYS A 142 -14.40 4.26 22.14
C LYS A 142 -14.12 5.31 23.22
N ILE A 143 -14.40 6.59 22.96
CA ILE A 143 -14.29 7.68 23.95
C ILE A 143 -15.24 7.43 25.12
N VAL A 144 -16.49 7.10 24.81
CA VAL A 144 -17.55 6.84 25.81
C VAL A 144 -17.20 5.62 26.67
N GLN A 145 -16.71 4.53 26.06
CA GLN A 145 -16.30 3.32 26.78
C GLN A 145 -15.13 3.56 27.73
N LYS A 146 -14.16 4.39 27.33
CA LYS A 146 -13.03 4.76 28.20
C LYS A 146 -13.44 5.67 29.36
N LYS A 147 -14.69 6.19 29.38
CA LYS A 147 -15.16 7.23 30.31
C LYS A 147 -14.15 8.38 30.44
N ARG A 148 -13.46 8.70 29.34
CA ARG A 148 -12.44 9.74 29.31
C ARG A 148 -13.15 11.09 29.33
N GLU A 149 -12.86 11.90 30.34
CA GLU A 149 -13.22 13.31 30.34
C GLU A 149 -12.38 14.00 29.27
N LEU A 150 -13.06 14.70 28.35
CA LEU A 150 -12.41 15.47 27.30
C LEU A 150 -12.16 16.89 27.79
N THR A 151 -10.98 17.41 27.48
CA THR A 151 -10.63 18.81 27.75
C THR A 151 -11.35 19.75 26.78
N GLU A 152 -11.47 21.02 27.16
CA GLU A 152 -12.08 22.05 26.32
C GLU A 152 -11.35 22.21 24.98
N GLU A 153 -10.01 22.14 25.00
CA GLU A 153 -9.17 22.19 23.79
C GLU A 153 -9.42 21.00 22.83
N GLU A 154 -9.65 19.81 23.37
CA GLU A 154 -9.98 18.61 22.58
C GLU A 154 -11.38 18.72 21.96
N LEU A 155 -12.35 19.24 22.71
CA LEU A 155 -13.71 19.48 22.22
C LEU A 155 -13.73 20.56 21.13
N GLU A 156 -12.92 21.60 21.27
CA GLU A 156 -12.78 22.65 20.27
C GLU A 156 -12.16 22.12 18.97
N LYS A 157 -11.11 21.30 19.06
CA LYS A 157 -10.45 20.67 17.90
C LYS A 157 -11.42 19.83 17.06
N VAL A 158 -12.23 19.00 17.72
CA VAL A 158 -13.22 18.16 17.03
C VAL A 158 -14.39 19.01 16.51
N GLY A 159 -14.75 20.05 17.25
CA GLY A 159 -15.75 21.05 16.91
C GLY A 159 -17.14 20.76 17.47
N VAL A 160 -17.93 21.83 17.60
CA VAL A 160 -19.22 21.87 18.33
C VAL A 160 -20.20 20.73 18.00
N PRO A 161 -20.46 20.36 16.73
CA PRO A 161 -21.45 19.32 16.41
C PRO A 161 -21.06 17.93 16.93
N LEU A 162 -19.77 17.61 16.89
CA LEU A 162 -19.25 16.33 17.37
C LEU A 162 -19.07 16.35 18.89
N ALA A 163 -18.62 17.48 19.46
CA ALA A 163 -18.57 17.72 20.89
C ALA A 163 -19.93 17.50 21.57
N MET A 164 -21.01 18.03 21.00
CA MET A 164 -22.37 17.79 21.49
C MET A 164 -22.77 16.31 21.43
N LYS A 165 -22.43 15.60 20.35
CA LYS A 165 -22.72 14.15 20.22
C LYS A 165 -21.97 13.34 21.28
N ILE A 166 -20.71 13.68 21.55
CA ILE A 166 -19.91 13.02 22.59
C ILE A 166 -20.49 13.30 23.98
N ALA A 167 -20.79 14.56 24.29
CA ALA A 167 -21.37 14.95 25.58
C ALA A 167 -22.73 14.26 25.84
N TRP A 168 -23.59 14.19 24.81
CA TRP A 168 -24.85 13.46 24.89
C TRP A 168 -24.64 11.96 25.13
N ALA A 169 -23.68 11.34 24.44
CA ALA A 169 -23.39 9.92 24.58
C ALA A 169 -22.78 9.57 25.96
N LEU A 170 -21.90 10.44 26.48
CA LEU A 170 -21.36 10.33 27.85
C LEU A 170 -22.46 10.49 28.91
N GLY A 171 -23.35 11.48 28.74
CA GLY A 171 -24.47 11.72 29.65
C GLY A 171 -25.43 10.52 29.74
N LYS A 172 -25.68 9.83 28.61
CA LYS A 172 -26.47 8.58 28.60
C LYS A 172 -25.75 7.39 29.24
N ALA A 173 -24.42 7.31 29.12
CA ALA A 173 -23.63 6.24 29.74
C ALA A 173 -23.43 6.44 31.26
N GLY A 174 -23.61 7.68 31.75
CA GLY A 174 -23.39 8.08 33.14
C GLY A 174 -24.60 7.95 34.07
N THR A 175 -25.79 7.59 33.58
CA THR A 175 -26.97 7.34 34.43
C THR A 175 -27.10 5.85 34.79
N PRO A 176 -26.68 5.40 35.99
CA PRO A 176 -27.23 4.19 36.56
C PRO A 176 -28.71 4.44 36.90
N MET A 177 -29.60 3.53 36.49
CA MET A 177 -30.95 3.47 37.04
C MET A 177 -30.83 3.47 38.57
N ARG A 178 -31.26 4.55 39.22
CA ARG A 178 -31.52 4.53 40.66
C ARG A 178 -32.97 4.92 40.88
N GLU A 179 -33.66 3.89 41.33
CA GLU A 179 -34.99 3.82 41.89
C GLU A 179 -35.28 4.94 42.91
N SER A 180 -36.55 5.31 42.92
CA SER A 180 -37.26 6.34 43.67
C SER A 180 -36.80 6.60 45.10
N ALA A 181 -36.75 7.88 45.49
CA ALA A 181 -37.16 8.34 46.83
C ALA A 181 -37.45 9.85 46.82
N GLU A 182 -38.68 10.20 47.19
CA GLU A 182 -39.18 11.53 47.51
C GLU A 182 -38.47 12.14 48.72
N SER A 183 -38.36 13.47 48.79
CA SER A 183 -39.10 14.32 49.76
C SER A 183 -38.48 15.72 49.94
N ASP A 184 -39.36 16.73 49.76
CA ASP A 184 -39.54 17.97 50.52
C ASP A 184 -38.34 18.85 50.96
N SER A 185 -38.30 20.10 50.48
CA SER A 185 -38.92 21.25 51.19
C SER A 185 -38.34 22.64 50.82
N ALA A 186 -39.27 23.60 50.71
CA ALA A 186 -39.18 25.03 51.03
C ALA A 186 -38.41 26.03 50.14
N SER A 187 -38.98 27.24 50.07
CA SER A 187 -38.84 28.29 49.05
C SER A 187 -37.92 29.48 49.50
N PRO A 188 -37.96 30.71 48.90
CA PRO A 188 -36.79 31.43 48.35
C PRO A 188 -36.43 32.74 49.15
N PRO A 189 -35.48 33.63 48.72
CA PRO A 189 -35.77 34.68 47.71
C PRO A 189 -34.57 35.20 46.86
N SER A 190 -34.88 36.04 45.87
CA SER A 190 -34.02 36.84 44.95
C SER A 190 -33.31 38.06 45.63
N PRO A 191 -32.83 39.13 44.93
CA PRO A 191 -31.72 39.30 43.97
C PRO A 191 -30.76 40.48 44.34
N SER A 192 -29.57 40.60 43.70
CA SER A 192 -28.80 41.88 43.55
C SER A 192 -27.69 41.65 42.51
N ARG A 193 -27.46 42.41 41.44
CA ARG A 193 -27.30 43.86 41.14
C ARG A 193 -25.92 44.45 41.55
N GLY A 194 -25.06 44.62 40.55
CA GLY A 194 -23.85 45.48 40.51
C GLY A 194 -23.03 45.09 39.26
N LYS A 195 -23.06 45.77 38.12
CA LYS A 195 -22.52 47.08 37.69
C LYS A 195 -20.98 47.28 37.82
N GLU A 196 -20.39 47.44 36.63
CA GLU A 196 -19.40 48.45 36.19
C GLU A 196 -17.88 48.24 36.35
N GLY A 197 -17.15 48.63 35.29
CA GLY A 197 -15.70 48.92 35.20
C GLY A 197 -15.01 48.12 34.08
N SER A 198 -14.83 48.55 32.82
CA SER A 198 -14.27 49.78 32.18
C SER A 198 -12.76 49.74 31.87
N ALA A 199 -12.42 50.24 30.66
CA ALA A 199 -11.13 50.59 30.04
C ALA A 199 -10.26 49.40 29.51
N ILE A 200 -9.98 49.19 28.22
CA ILE A 200 -9.42 50.02 27.12
C ILE A 200 -8.09 50.70 27.50
N THR A 201 -6.97 50.33 26.84
CA THR A 201 -6.13 51.21 25.95
C THR A 201 -4.76 50.57 25.59
N ARG A 202 -4.63 50.14 24.32
CA ARG A 202 -3.58 50.41 23.29
C ARG A 202 -2.06 50.15 23.47
N VAL A 203 -1.57 49.46 22.43
CA VAL A 203 -0.45 49.76 21.49
C VAL A 203 1.01 49.60 21.97
N PHE A 204 1.75 48.74 21.27
CA PHE A 204 3.00 49.12 20.61
C PHE A 204 3.25 48.26 19.35
N GLU A 205 3.58 48.95 18.26
CA GLU A 205 3.91 48.46 16.92
C GLU A 205 5.21 49.21 16.53
N SER A 206 6.26 48.50 16.09
CA SER A 206 7.38 49.03 15.28
C SER A 206 8.28 47.87 14.82
N SER A 207 8.34 47.57 13.51
CA SER A 207 9.38 48.02 12.53
C SER A 207 10.59 47.05 12.48
N VAL A 208 10.72 46.14 11.51
CA VAL A 208 11.07 46.20 10.07
C VAL A 208 12.59 46.33 9.77
N ASP A 209 13.06 45.33 9.02
CA ASP A 209 14.22 45.19 8.11
C ASP A 209 15.68 45.28 8.58
N CYS A 210 16.44 44.22 8.25
CA CYS A 210 17.47 44.26 7.21
C CYS A 210 18.07 42.87 6.94
N GLY A 211 18.28 42.52 5.65
CA GLY A 211 19.29 41.52 5.28
C GLY A 211 19.01 40.62 4.07
N ALA A 212 18.72 41.19 2.90
CA ALA A 212 18.75 40.48 1.62
C ALA A 212 20.17 40.05 1.20
N ASN A 213 20.24 39.08 0.30
CA ASN A 213 21.40 38.52 -0.44
C ASN A 213 22.06 37.28 0.16
N LEU A 214 21.43 36.13 -0.07
CA LEU A 214 22.19 34.95 -0.51
C LEU A 214 21.72 34.57 -1.91
N LEU A 215 22.66 34.78 -2.83
CA LEU A 215 22.70 34.37 -4.23
C LEU A 215 21.70 33.26 -4.57
N ASN A 216 20.73 33.63 -5.40
CA ASN A 216 19.98 32.74 -6.27
C ASN A 216 20.96 32.11 -7.27
N TYR A 217 21.84 31.22 -6.79
CA TYR A 217 22.39 30.18 -7.65
C TYR A 217 21.17 29.39 -8.08
N ALA A 218 20.80 29.49 -9.35
CA ALA A 218 19.96 28.52 -10.00
C ALA A 218 20.71 27.18 -9.97
N THR A 219 20.75 26.53 -8.80
CA THR A 219 21.13 25.15 -8.68
C THR A 219 20.18 24.40 -9.59
N SER A 220 20.74 23.80 -10.63
CA SER A 220 20.00 22.89 -11.48
C SER A 220 19.22 21.93 -10.57
N PRO A 221 17.91 21.72 -10.83
CA PRO A 221 17.08 20.89 -9.97
C PRO A 221 17.77 19.54 -9.74
N ARG A 222 17.99 19.15 -8.49
CA ARG A 222 18.73 17.93 -8.18
C ARG A 222 17.81 16.72 -8.36
N ARG A 223 18.30 15.70 -9.06
CA ARG A 223 17.61 14.41 -9.15
C ARG A 223 17.50 13.82 -7.75
N ASP A 224 16.29 13.41 -7.37
CA ASP A 224 16.10 12.75 -6.09
C ASP A 224 16.80 11.36 -6.12
N PRO A 225 17.63 11.03 -5.12
CA PRO A 225 18.39 9.79 -5.13
C PRO A 225 17.53 8.54 -4.92
N GLU A 226 16.34 8.67 -4.34
CA GLU A 226 15.45 7.54 -4.06
C GLU A 226 14.43 7.34 -5.19
N TYR A 227 13.91 8.44 -5.74
CA TYR A 227 12.74 8.44 -6.63
C TYR A 227 13.00 9.12 -7.98
N TYR A 228 14.15 8.80 -8.59
CA TYR A 228 14.45 9.09 -9.98
C TYR A 228 14.66 7.77 -10.75
N PHE A 229 13.56 7.19 -11.23
CA PHE A 229 13.60 5.84 -11.82
C PHE A 229 14.07 5.84 -13.28
N SER A 230 14.67 4.70 -13.66
CA SER A 230 14.94 4.31 -15.04
C SER A 230 14.11 3.07 -15.38
N PHE A 231 13.83 2.86 -16.67
CA PHE A 231 13.05 1.71 -17.12
C PHE A 231 13.94 0.56 -17.55
N ARG A 232 13.45 -0.66 -17.31
CA ARG A 232 13.93 -1.88 -17.95
C ARG A 232 12.84 -2.36 -18.91
N THR A 233 13.24 -2.65 -20.14
CA THR A 233 12.37 -3.21 -21.18
C THR A 233 12.60 -4.72 -21.27
N PHE A 234 11.55 -5.52 -21.15
CA PHE A 234 11.60 -6.96 -21.34
C PHE A 234 10.91 -7.32 -22.65
N GLN A 235 11.60 -8.07 -23.50
CA GLN A 235 10.96 -8.76 -24.60
C GLN A 235 10.70 -10.20 -24.20
N VAL A 236 9.43 -10.58 -24.19
CA VAL A 236 8.97 -11.95 -23.96
C VAL A 236 8.14 -12.35 -25.17
N GLU A 237 8.57 -13.41 -25.86
CA GLU A 237 7.98 -13.83 -27.13
C GLU A 237 7.94 -12.64 -28.13
N ASP A 238 6.75 -12.23 -28.57
CA ASP A 238 6.51 -11.12 -29.50
C ASP A 238 6.09 -9.82 -28.80
N THR A 239 6.20 -9.74 -27.46
CA THR A 239 5.65 -8.63 -26.68
C THR A 239 6.73 -7.91 -25.85
N LEU A 240 6.70 -6.57 -25.87
CA LEU A 240 7.54 -5.69 -25.06
C LEU A 240 6.80 -5.21 -23.81
N PHE A 241 7.43 -5.40 -22.66
CA PHE A 241 7.02 -4.87 -21.37
C PHE A 241 8.04 -3.82 -20.90
N ARG A 242 7.60 -2.66 -20.43
CA ARG A 242 8.49 -1.58 -19.94
C ARG A 242 8.10 -1.18 -18.52
N VAL A 243 8.97 -1.45 -17.56
CA VAL A 243 8.70 -1.32 -16.11
C VAL A 243 9.89 -0.74 -15.34
N PRO A 244 9.70 -0.16 -14.14
CA PRO A 244 10.78 0.43 -13.37
C PRO A 244 11.85 -0.59 -13.01
N LYS A 245 13.12 -0.21 -13.23
CA LYS A 245 14.26 -1.12 -13.07
C LYS A 245 14.57 -1.49 -11.61
N HIS A 246 14.17 -0.67 -10.64
CA HIS A 246 14.61 -0.79 -9.24
C HIS A 246 14.17 -2.08 -8.53
N LEU A 247 13.07 -2.71 -8.93
CA LEU A 247 12.64 -3.99 -8.36
C LEU A 247 13.25 -5.21 -9.07
N PHE A 248 13.74 -5.04 -10.30
CA PHE A 248 14.18 -6.16 -11.15
C PHE A 248 15.68 -6.31 -11.08
N LEU A 249 16.11 -6.97 -10.01
CA LEU A 249 17.46 -7.50 -9.91
C LEU A 249 17.56 -8.74 -10.82
N LEU A 250 18.72 -8.93 -11.42
CA LEU A 250 19.02 -10.10 -12.25
C LEU A 250 20.20 -10.86 -11.63
N PRO A 251 20.06 -11.37 -10.39
CA PRO A 251 21.18 -11.96 -9.66
C PRO A 251 21.68 -13.26 -10.31
N ASN A 252 20.80 -13.98 -11.00
CA ASN A 252 21.07 -15.30 -11.59
C ASN A 252 20.92 -15.31 -13.13
N ALA A 253 20.95 -14.14 -13.78
CA ALA A 253 20.61 -14.08 -15.20
C ALA A 253 21.77 -14.55 -16.09
N SER A 254 21.53 -15.64 -16.82
CA SER A 254 22.29 -15.99 -18.03
C SER A 254 22.14 -14.94 -19.13
N VAL A 255 21.10 -14.10 -19.05
CA VAL A 255 20.78 -13.05 -20.01
C VAL A 255 21.29 -11.72 -19.50
N GLN A 256 22.26 -11.13 -20.22
CA GLN A 256 22.77 -9.81 -19.89
C GLN A 256 21.88 -8.70 -20.45
N PRO A 257 21.58 -7.65 -19.66
CA PRO A 257 20.89 -6.47 -20.17
C PRO A 257 21.69 -5.76 -21.26
N VAL A 258 21.00 -5.39 -22.33
CA VAL A 258 21.53 -4.55 -23.40
C VAL A 258 21.14 -3.10 -23.10
N PRO A 259 22.08 -2.16 -22.94
CA PRO A 259 21.75 -0.76 -22.74
C PRO A 259 20.90 -0.20 -23.90
N LEU A 260 19.93 0.65 -23.56
CA LEU A 260 19.12 1.40 -24.51
C LEU A 260 19.44 2.90 -24.37
N GLY A 261 19.53 3.60 -25.51
CA GLY A 261 19.77 5.05 -25.56
C GLY A 261 21.24 5.46 -25.45
N THR A 262 21.48 6.76 -25.41
CA THR A 262 22.83 7.37 -25.39
C THR A 262 23.38 7.54 -23.98
N ASP A 263 22.50 7.53 -22.97
CA ASP A 263 22.76 7.73 -21.56
C ASP A 263 22.85 6.42 -20.76
N ASN A 264 22.59 5.27 -21.40
CA ASN A 264 22.62 3.92 -20.79
C ASN A 264 21.75 3.78 -19.52
N GLU A 265 20.80 4.69 -19.28
CA GLU A 265 19.94 4.64 -18.09
C GLU A 265 18.88 3.55 -18.22
N ASP A 266 18.27 3.45 -19.40
CA ASP A 266 17.32 2.40 -19.76
C ASP A 266 18.07 1.19 -20.35
N ASP A 267 17.52 -0.01 -20.15
CA ASP A 267 18.09 -1.24 -20.73
C ASP A 267 17.01 -2.21 -21.19
N MET A 268 17.43 -3.21 -21.97
CA MET A 268 16.58 -4.23 -22.56
C MET A 268 17.07 -5.62 -22.19
N VAL A 269 16.14 -6.51 -21.91
CA VAL A 269 16.40 -7.94 -21.64
C VAL A 269 15.49 -8.73 -22.56
N VAL A 270 16.06 -9.67 -23.31
CA VAL A 270 15.30 -10.52 -24.23
C VAL A 270 15.26 -11.92 -23.64
N PHE A 271 14.06 -12.38 -23.29
CA PHE A 271 13.84 -13.74 -22.85
C PHE A 271 13.61 -14.64 -24.07
N GLY A 272 14.17 -15.86 -24.01
CA GLY A 272 13.91 -16.90 -24.99
C GLY A 272 12.53 -17.54 -24.81
N SER A 273 12.35 -18.74 -25.33
CA SER A 273 11.11 -19.54 -25.22
C SER A 273 10.78 -20.03 -23.80
N ASP A 274 11.63 -19.73 -22.82
CA ASP A 274 11.56 -20.26 -21.45
C ASP A 274 10.47 -19.59 -20.61
N ILE A 275 10.05 -18.38 -20.98
CA ILE A 275 9.02 -17.61 -20.27
C ILE A 275 7.90 -17.29 -21.25
N LYS A 276 6.66 -17.64 -20.89
CA LYS A 276 5.47 -17.28 -21.66
C LYS A 276 5.03 -15.86 -21.36
N LYS A 277 4.50 -15.17 -22.38
CA LYS A 277 3.95 -13.82 -22.23
C LYS A 277 2.92 -13.75 -21.10
N ASP A 278 1.99 -14.70 -21.07
CA ASP A 278 0.90 -14.71 -20.07
C ASP A 278 1.45 -14.90 -18.65
N GLU A 279 2.43 -15.78 -18.46
CA GLU A 279 3.09 -15.98 -17.16
C GLU A 279 3.80 -14.70 -16.69
N PHE A 280 4.51 -14.04 -17.60
CA PHE A 280 5.19 -12.79 -17.29
C PHE A 280 4.21 -11.65 -16.97
N LEU A 281 3.07 -11.60 -17.67
CA LEU A 281 2.02 -10.61 -17.40
C LEU A 281 1.45 -10.77 -15.99
N GLN A 282 1.17 -12.01 -15.55
CA GLN A 282 0.68 -12.25 -14.18
C GLN A 282 1.73 -11.96 -13.12
N PHE A 283 3.00 -12.22 -13.43
CA PHE A 283 4.10 -11.78 -12.59
C PHE A 283 4.13 -10.26 -12.43
N LEU A 284 3.98 -9.50 -13.52
CA LEU A 284 3.91 -8.03 -13.44
C LEU A 284 2.69 -7.53 -12.68
N ARG A 285 1.53 -8.21 -12.77
CA ARG A 285 0.34 -7.90 -11.96
C ARG A 285 0.57 -8.11 -10.47
N ALA A 286 1.34 -9.13 -10.10
CA ALA A 286 1.74 -9.33 -8.71
C ALA A 286 2.73 -8.25 -8.22
N VAL A 287 3.71 -7.86 -9.06
CA VAL A 287 4.75 -6.86 -8.71
C VAL A 287 4.19 -5.42 -8.68
N TYR A 288 3.39 -5.06 -9.68
CA TYR A 288 2.79 -3.73 -9.84
C TYR A 288 1.25 -3.82 -9.92
N PRO A 289 0.57 -4.04 -8.78
CA PRO A 289 -0.88 -4.07 -8.74
C PRO A 289 -1.47 -2.74 -9.23
N ARG A 290 -2.47 -2.79 -10.11
CA ARG A 290 -3.17 -1.57 -10.55
C ARG A 290 -4.19 -1.08 -9.53
N HIS A 291 -4.68 -1.99 -8.70
CA HIS A 291 -5.65 -1.72 -7.64
C HIS A 291 -5.12 -2.21 -6.30
N TYR A 292 -4.85 -1.28 -5.39
CA TYR A 292 -4.31 -1.61 -4.06
C TYR A 292 -5.38 -2.12 -3.08
N ASN A 293 -6.66 -1.86 -3.36
CA ASN A 293 -7.77 -2.23 -2.46
C ASN A 293 -8.52 -3.49 -2.87
N THR A 294 -8.39 -3.90 -4.13
CA THR A 294 -8.95 -5.14 -4.66
C THR A 294 -7.77 -5.96 -5.18
N PRO A 295 -7.16 -6.82 -4.33
CA PRO A 295 -6.09 -7.68 -4.79
C PRO A 295 -6.63 -8.51 -5.97
N GLU A 296 -5.92 -8.45 -7.10
CA GLU A 296 -6.26 -9.28 -8.26
C GLU A 296 -6.19 -10.75 -7.83
N VAL A 297 -7.30 -11.47 -8.02
CA VAL A 297 -7.38 -12.89 -7.67
C VAL A 297 -6.66 -13.66 -8.77
N LEU A 298 -5.41 -14.02 -8.50
CA LEU A 298 -4.61 -14.88 -9.36
C LEU A 298 -5.02 -16.35 -9.16
N THR A 299 -5.03 -17.13 -10.23
CA THR A 299 -5.26 -18.59 -10.15
C THR A 299 -4.03 -19.31 -9.63
N THR A 300 -4.17 -20.59 -9.27
CA THR A 300 -3.07 -21.43 -8.81
C THR A 300 -1.90 -21.45 -9.79
N ASP A 301 -2.16 -21.66 -11.08
CA ASP A 301 -1.12 -21.70 -12.12
C ASP A 301 -0.39 -20.36 -12.24
N GLN A 302 -1.13 -19.26 -12.10
CA GLN A 302 -0.57 -17.91 -12.15
C GLN A 302 0.32 -17.64 -10.93
N TRP A 303 -0.08 -18.06 -9.73
CA TRP A 303 0.76 -17.98 -8.54
C TRP A 303 2.00 -18.86 -8.63
N GLN A 304 1.92 -20.04 -9.26
CA GLN A 304 3.11 -20.87 -9.53
C GLN A 304 4.08 -20.15 -10.48
N ALA A 305 3.58 -19.51 -11.54
CA ALA A 305 4.40 -18.69 -12.42
C ALA A 305 5.07 -17.52 -11.66
N VAL A 306 4.32 -16.83 -10.80
CA VAL A 306 4.84 -15.76 -9.93
C VAL A 306 5.94 -16.28 -9.00
N PHE A 307 5.75 -17.46 -8.41
CA PHE A 307 6.75 -18.10 -7.54
C PHE A 307 8.05 -18.44 -8.29
N ARG A 308 7.96 -19.00 -9.51
CA ARG A 308 9.15 -19.31 -10.32
C ARG A 308 9.88 -18.06 -10.79
N LEU A 309 9.14 -17.06 -11.27
CA LEU A 309 9.72 -15.81 -11.78
C LEU A 309 10.32 -14.96 -10.66
N SER A 310 9.70 -14.90 -9.48
CA SER A 310 10.26 -14.18 -8.33
C SER A 310 11.64 -14.72 -7.92
N ARG A 311 11.89 -16.03 -8.01
CA ARG A 311 13.24 -16.61 -7.83
C ARG A 311 14.24 -16.12 -8.89
N THR A 312 13.80 -16.01 -10.14
CA THR A 312 14.64 -15.57 -11.27
C THR A 312 15.10 -14.12 -11.09
N PHE A 313 14.19 -13.26 -10.61
CA PHE A 313 14.46 -11.84 -10.37
C PHE A 313 14.97 -11.52 -8.95
N GLY A 314 15.22 -12.54 -8.11
CA GLY A 314 15.72 -12.34 -6.74
C GLY A 314 14.75 -11.59 -5.83
N MET A 315 13.44 -11.72 -6.06
CA MET A 315 12.38 -11.10 -5.26
C MET A 315 11.90 -12.06 -4.17
N ASP A 316 12.72 -12.29 -3.14
CA ASP A 316 12.44 -13.28 -2.08
C ASP A 316 11.14 -13.00 -1.32
N ASP A 317 10.80 -11.72 -1.13
CA ASP A 317 9.53 -11.29 -0.55
C ASP A 317 8.33 -11.74 -1.39
N LEU A 318 8.35 -11.43 -2.69
CA LEU A 318 7.28 -11.84 -3.59
C LEU A 318 7.16 -13.36 -3.68
N ARG A 319 8.30 -14.06 -3.64
CA ARG A 319 8.36 -15.52 -3.59
C ARG A 319 7.69 -16.08 -2.33
N THR A 320 7.98 -15.48 -1.18
CA THR A 320 7.37 -15.86 0.11
C THR A 320 5.86 -15.63 0.09
N ARG A 321 5.41 -14.50 -0.48
CA ARG A 321 3.99 -14.23 -0.66
C ARG A 321 3.32 -15.27 -1.54
N ALA A 322 3.88 -15.54 -2.72
CA ALA A 322 3.34 -16.54 -3.64
C ALA A 322 3.28 -17.93 -2.99
N ALA A 323 4.28 -18.29 -2.18
CA ALA A 323 4.27 -19.52 -1.41
C ALA A 323 3.10 -19.56 -0.40
N ASN A 324 2.87 -18.49 0.36
CA ASN A 324 1.78 -18.45 1.33
C ASN A 324 0.40 -18.58 0.65
N GLU A 325 0.19 -17.90 -0.47
CA GLU A 325 -1.07 -17.98 -1.24
C GLU A 325 -1.31 -19.40 -1.78
N LEU A 326 -0.28 -20.02 -2.37
CA LEU A 326 -0.33 -21.41 -2.83
C LEU A 326 -0.54 -22.40 -1.67
N LYS A 327 0.05 -22.14 -0.51
CA LYS A 327 -0.11 -22.97 0.69
C LYS A 327 -1.57 -23.02 1.11
N GLU A 328 -2.26 -21.89 1.20
CA GLU A 328 -3.67 -21.85 1.56
C GLU A 328 -4.54 -22.65 0.58
N VAL A 329 -4.26 -22.55 -0.73
CA VAL A 329 -4.98 -23.30 -1.77
C VAL A 329 -4.75 -24.81 -1.66
N PHE A 330 -3.51 -25.26 -1.59
CA PHE A 330 -3.22 -26.70 -1.57
C PHE A 330 -3.51 -27.38 -0.23
N PHE A 331 -3.35 -26.65 0.87
CA PHE A 331 -3.70 -27.17 2.20
C PHE A 331 -5.20 -27.13 2.47
N SER A 332 -5.99 -26.43 1.66
CA SER A 332 -7.47 -26.49 1.71
C SER A 332 -8.07 -27.39 0.61
N GLY A 333 -7.37 -27.54 -0.51
CA GLY A 333 -7.77 -28.33 -1.69
C GLY A 333 -7.13 -29.72 -1.75
N ASP A 334 -6.71 -30.11 -2.96
CA ASP A 334 -6.09 -31.42 -3.21
C ASP A 334 -4.60 -31.45 -2.77
N PRO A 335 -4.24 -32.24 -1.75
CA PRO A 335 -2.86 -32.33 -1.30
C PRO A 335 -1.90 -33.02 -2.30
N MET A 336 -2.40 -33.76 -3.30
CA MET A 336 -1.55 -34.33 -4.37
C MET A 336 -0.98 -33.23 -5.28
N GLU A 337 -1.81 -32.30 -5.72
CA GLU A 337 -1.37 -31.16 -6.55
C GLU A 337 -0.33 -30.32 -5.81
N GLY A 338 -0.56 -30.08 -4.51
CA GLY A 338 0.40 -29.39 -3.67
C GLY A 338 1.74 -30.12 -3.55
N LEU A 339 1.73 -31.45 -3.55
CA LEU A 339 2.94 -32.26 -3.41
C LEU A 339 3.76 -32.29 -4.70
N LEU A 340 3.10 -32.34 -5.86
CA LEU A 340 3.73 -32.17 -7.17
C LEU A 340 4.37 -30.77 -7.28
N CYS A 341 3.61 -29.73 -6.95
CA CYS A 341 4.10 -28.35 -6.94
C CYS A 341 5.29 -28.17 -5.99
N ALA A 342 5.23 -28.74 -4.78
CA ALA A 342 6.31 -28.65 -3.81
C ALA A 342 7.60 -29.31 -4.31
N LYS A 343 7.47 -30.46 -4.98
CA LYS A 343 8.61 -31.16 -5.59
C LYS A 343 9.23 -30.34 -6.72
N ASP A 344 8.43 -29.83 -7.65
CA ASP A 344 8.91 -29.09 -8.82
C ASP A 344 9.58 -27.76 -8.45
N ASN A 345 9.15 -27.15 -7.34
CA ASN A 345 9.63 -25.87 -6.86
C ASN A 345 10.66 -25.95 -5.72
N GLY A 346 11.00 -27.16 -5.26
CA GLY A 346 11.94 -27.40 -4.17
C GLY A 346 11.46 -26.89 -2.81
N LEU A 347 10.16 -26.97 -2.53
CA LEU A 347 9.54 -26.57 -1.27
C LEU A 347 9.49 -27.76 -0.29
N GLU A 348 10.65 -28.14 0.25
CA GLU A 348 10.78 -29.33 1.12
C GLU A 348 9.87 -29.27 2.36
N ASP A 349 9.67 -28.08 2.92
CA ASP A 349 8.83 -27.85 4.11
C ASP A 349 7.36 -28.23 3.90
N TRP A 350 6.89 -28.30 2.64
CA TRP A 350 5.51 -28.65 2.32
C TRP A 350 5.30 -30.15 2.17
N ILE A 351 6.36 -30.89 1.85
CA ILE A 351 6.30 -32.32 1.52
C ILE A 351 5.76 -33.12 2.71
N SER A 352 6.32 -32.93 3.91
CA SER A 352 5.95 -33.73 5.08
C SER A 352 4.50 -33.48 5.54
N PRO A 353 4.03 -32.22 5.69
CA PRO A 353 2.64 -31.94 6.04
C PRO A 353 1.62 -32.44 5.00
N LEU A 354 1.91 -32.32 3.71
CA LEU A 354 1.00 -32.77 2.65
C LEU A 354 0.90 -34.30 2.60
N ILE A 355 2.01 -35.01 2.82
CA ILE A 355 2.00 -36.48 2.95
C ILE A 355 1.15 -36.92 4.14
N ALA A 356 1.27 -36.26 5.29
CA ALA A 356 0.45 -36.59 6.46
C ALA A 356 -1.04 -36.45 6.13
N LYS A 357 -1.44 -35.36 5.46
CA LYS A 357 -2.82 -35.12 5.03
C LYS A 357 -3.32 -36.16 4.01
N LEU A 358 -2.46 -36.61 3.09
CA LEU A 358 -2.78 -37.69 2.15
C LEU A 358 -2.99 -39.04 2.83
N ILE A 359 -2.22 -39.33 3.87
CA ILE A 359 -2.37 -40.54 4.68
C ILE A 359 -3.69 -40.47 5.47
N GLU A 360 -4.02 -39.32 6.06
CA GLU A 360 -5.28 -39.11 6.77
C GLU A 360 -6.51 -39.22 5.86
N ALA A 361 -6.38 -38.77 4.62
CA ALA A 361 -7.45 -38.85 3.62
C ALA A 361 -7.67 -40.27 3.07
N ASP A 362 -6.81 -41.24 3.40
CA ASP A 362 -6.90 -42.65 2.99
C ASP A 362 -7.14 -42.84 1.48
N ARG A 363 -6.46 -42.03 0.67
CA ARG A 363 -6.64 -42.00 -0.79
C ARG A 363 -5.91 -43.16 -1.44
N ASP A 364 -6.57 -43.89 -2.34
CA ASP A 364 -5.95 -45.00 -3.07
C ASP A 364 -4.74 -44.55 -3.89
N PRO A 365 -3.70 -45.40 -4.00
CA PRO A 365 -2.54 -45.13 -4.84
C PRO A 365 -2.91 -45.13 -6.32
N THR A 366 -2.91 -43.93 -6.93
CA THR A 366 -3.18 -43.67 -8.36
C THR A 366 -1.87 -43.49 -9.15
N ASP A 367 -1.96 -43.48 -10.49
CA ASP A 367 -0.83 -43.21 -11.40
C ASP A 367 -0.11 -41.88 -11.10
N GLU A 368 -0.80 -40.93 -10.46
CA GLU A 368 -0.26 -39.65 -9.97
C GLU A 368 0.89 -39.84 -8.96
N TRP A 369 0.92 -40.97 -8.25
CA TRP A 369 1.94 -41.27 -7.26
C TRP A 369 3.27 -41.66 -7.90
N GLU A 370 3.23 -42.17 -9.13
CA GLU A 370 4.43 -42.47 -9.92
C GLU A 370 5.14 -41.19 -10.36
N GLN A 371 4.38 -40.10 -10.60
CA GLN A 371 4.92 -38.78 -10.97
C GLN A 371 5.73 -38.14 -9.83
N LEU A 372 5.37 -38.43 -8.58
CA LEU A 372 6.14 -38.05 -7.39
C LEU A 372 7.48 -38.79 -7.30
N GLY A 373 7.65 -39.85 -8.08
CA GLY A 373 8.85 -40.68 -8.15
C GLY A 373 8.75 -41.90 -7.23
N PRO A 374 9.48 -42.97 -7.56
CA PRO A 374 9.26 -44.29 -6.97
C PRO A 374 9.56 -44.35 -5.47
N VAL A 375 10.36 -43.43 -4.93
CA VAL A 375 10.69 -43.41 -3.49
C VAL A 375 9.56 -42.77 -2.67
N LEU A 376 9.03 -41.63 -3.13
CA LEU A 376 7.96 -40.92 -2.45
C LEU A 376 6.64 -41.69 -2.52
N GLY A 377 6.23 -42.14 -3.71
CA GLY A 377 5.00 -42.94 -3.88
C GLY A 377 4.99 -44.20 -3.01
N ARG A 378 6.12 -44.95 -2.95
CA ARG A 378 6.24 -46.14 -2.09
C ARG A 378 6.20 -45.82 -0.59
N ARG A 379 6.70 -44.66 -0.16
CA ARG A 379 6.65 -44.25 1.25
C ARG A 379 5.21 -43.95 1.69
N ILE A 380 4.45 -43.24 0.86
CA ILE A 380 3.05 -42.91 1.15
C ILE A 380 2.20 -44.20 1.15
N ALA A 381 2.41 -45.10 0.18
CA ALA A 381 1.59 -46.31 0.04
C ALA A 381 1.80 -47.29 1.20
N ARG A 382 3.05 -47.41 1.67
CA ARG A 382 3.37 -48.18 2.88
C ARG A 382 2.77 -47.57 4.14
N ALA A 383 2.76 -46.24 4.25
CA ALA A 383 2.23 -45.54 5.41
C ALA A 383 0.70 -45.68 5.52
N GLN A 384 -0.02 -45.61 4.40
CA GLN A 384 -1.46 -45.88 4.36
C GLN A 384 -1.79 -47.34 4.69
N GLY A 385 -1.07 -48.31 4.11
CA GLY A 385 -1.26 -49.73 4.45
C GLY A 385 -1.05 -50.04 5.94
N ALA A 386 -0.10 -49.36 6.59
CA ALA A 386 0.13 -49.47 8.02
C ALA A 386 -0.97 -48.79 8.86
N ALA A 387 -1.52 -47.67 8.40
CA ALA A 387 -2.61 -46.96 9.07
C ALA A 387 -3.95 -47.70 8.96
N GLY A 388 -4.27 -48.26 7.79
CA GLY A 388 -5.46 -49.08 7.57
C GLY A 388 -5.45 -50.39 8.36
N SER A 389 -4.28 -51.02 8.51
CA SER A 389 -4.12 -52.25 9.31
C SER A 389 -4.31 -52.04 10.83
N ASN A 390 -4.29 -50.80 11.31
CA ASN A 390 -4.46 -50.46 12.73
C ASN A 390 -5.90 -50.00 13.06
N ARG A 391 -6.80 -49.99 12.07
CA ARG A 391 -8.21 -49.59 12.17
C ARG A 391 -9.20 -50.77 12.07
N VAL A 392 -8.69 -52.01 12.02
CA VAL A 392 -9.49 -53.26 11.94
C VAL A 392 -9.59 -53.93 13.30
#